data_AF-A0A3A6T3D6-F1
#
_entry.id   AF-A0A3A6T3D6-F1
#
_cell.length_a   1.000
_cell.length_b   1.000
_cell.length_c   1.000
_cell.angle_alpha   90.00
_cell.angle_beta   90.00
_cell.angle_gamma   90.00
#
_symmetry.space_group_name_H-M   'P 1'
#
loop_
_entity.id
_entity.type
_entity.pdbx_description
1 polymer ?
#
loop_
_entity_poly.entity_id
_entity_poly.type
_entity_poly.pdbx_seq_one_letter_code
_entity_poly.pdbx_strand_id
1 'polypeptide(L)'
;MTFFSSDFLIYLLPVSDGFQHYQQVKTTTDPQQISHYLNQFDIDVVLLDMNFTQDAISGKEGFHWLKQILTLKPSTTVIMMTAYADMNLAVQAIKAGAADFIAKPWQNEALGI
;
A
#
# COMPACT_ATOMS: atom_id res chain seq x y z
N MET A 1 17.25 -0.82 -9.93
CA MET A 1 17.00 -1.35 -8.57
C MET A 1 15.56 -1.83 -8.56
N THR A 2 15.39 -3.14 -8.58
CA THR A 2 14.20 -3.83 -9.10
C THR A 2 13.36 -4.26 -7.90
N PHE A 3 12.46 -3.39 -7.42
CA PHE A 3 11.51 -3.67 -6.34
C PHE A 3 10.40 -4.56 -6.90
N PHE A 4 10.53 -5.89 -6.79
CA PHE A 4 9.53 -6.81 -7.29
C PHE A 4 9.12 -7.83 -6.22
N SER A 5 7.80 -7.98 -6.09
CA SER A 5 7.07 -9.15 -5.62
C SER A 5 6.89 -9.42 -4.12
N SER A 6 7.77 -8.98 -3.22
CA SER A 6 7.76 -9.51 -1.83
C SER A 6 7.68 -8.46 -0.72
N ASP A 7 7.80 -7.17 -1.07
CA ASP A 7 7.98 -6.11 -0.08
C ASP A 7 6.68 -5.34 0.17
N PHE A 8 6.39 -5.08 1.44
CA PHE A 8 5.41 -4.09 1.89
C PHE A 8 6.01 -2.71 1.60
N LEU A 9 5.42 -1.97 0.67
CA LEU A 9 5.96 -0.67 0.25
C LEU A 9 5.19 0.45 0.96
N ILE A 10 5.77 1.03 2.02
CA ILE A 10 5.20 2.19 2.71
C ILE A 10 5.82 3.46 2.12
N TYR A 11 5.03 4.28 1.44
CA TYR A 11 5.54 5.54 0.86
C TYR A 11 5.45 6.66 1.90
N LEU A 12 6.48 7.51 2.04
CA LEU A 12 6.46 8.62 2.99
C LEU A 12 6.37 9.98 2.27
N LEU A 13 5.33 10.74 2.65
CA LEU A 13 5.08 12.20 2.64
C LEU A 13 5.32 13.10 1.41
N PRO A 14 4.64 14.28 1.38
CA PRO A 14 4.79 15.33 0.38
C PRO A 14 5.89 16.31 0.83
N VAL A 15 6.64 16.83 -0.13
CA VAL A 15 7.41 18.06 0.12
C VAL A 15 6.42 19.21 0.11
N SER A 16 6.12 19.76 1.30
CA SER A 16 5.36 21.01 1.45
C SER A 16 6.22 22.21 1.02
N ASP A 17 6.67 22.21 -0.24
CA ASP A 17 7.44 23.32 -0.84
C ASP A 17 7.34 23.39 -2.37
N GLY A 18 6.25 22.85 -2.95
CA GLY A 18 5.93 23.07 -4.37
C GLY A 18 6.64 22.15 -5.37
N PHE A 19 7.24 21.03 -4.93
CA PHE A 19 7.87 20.06 -5.84
C PHE A 19 7.10 18.72 -5.90
N GLN A 20 6.80 18.27 -7.11
CA GLN A 20 6.04 17.06 -7.47
C GLN A 20 6.77 15.72 -7.22
N HIS A 21 7.57 15.58 -6.16
CA HIS A 21 8.36 14.37 -5.93
C HIS A 21 8.32 13.90 -4.47
N TYR A 22 8.04 12.60 -4.26
CA TYR A 22 8.22 11.92 -2.98
C TYR A 22 9.71 11.70 -2.74
N GLN A 23 10.23 12.16 -1.59
CA GLN A 23 11.67 12.12 -1.30
C GLN A 23 12.11 10.95 -0.41
N GLN A 24 11.19 10.27 0.29
CA GLN A 24 11.56 9.18 1.19
C GLN A 24 10.59 7.99 1.06
N VAL A 25 11.16 6.79 0.95
CA VAL A 25 10.40 5.53 0.92
C VAL A 25 10.86 4.67 2.09
N LYS A 26 9.91 4.05 2.79
CA LYS A 26 10.20 3.01 3.80
C LYS A 26 9.60 1.71 3.32
N THR A 27 10.38 0.66 3.36
CA THR A 27 9.91 -0.66 2.99
C THR A 27 10.05 -1.56 4.19
N THR A 28 9.08 -2.44 4.38
CA THR A 28 9.17 -3.52 5.36
C THR A 28 8.69 -4.79 4.68
N THR A 29 9.15 -5.94 5.12
CA THR A 29 8.52 -7.23 4.76
C THR A 29 7.78 -7.82 5.94
N ASP A 30 7.90 -7.17 7.11
CA ASP A 30 7.25 -7.57 8.35
C ASP A 30 6.09 -6.61 8.62
N PRO A 31 4.83 -7.07 8.51
CA PRO A 31 3.67 -6.24 8.75
C PRO A 31 3.50 -5.88 10.23
N GLN A 32 4.15 -6.57 11.17
CA GLN A 32 4.11 -6.19 12.58
C GLN A 32 4.76 -4.82 12.83
N GLN A 33 5.66 -4.40 11.94
CA GLN A 33 6.32 -3.09 12.00
C GLN A 33 5.44 -1.93 11.54
N ILE A 34 4.27 -2.17 10.93
CA ILE A 34 3.39 -1.10 10.41
C ILE A 34 3.05 -0.08 11.51
N SER A 35 2.67 -0.56 12.69
CA SER A 35 2.30 0.32 13.81
C SER A 35 3.47 1.19 14.27
N HIS A 36 4.68 0.61 14.32
CA HIS A 36 5.90 1.33 14.64
C HIS A 36 6.18 2.43 13.61
N TYR A 37 6.07 2.12 12.31
CA TYR A 37 6.26 3.12 11.25
C TYR A 37 5.21 4.24 11.30
N LEU A 38 3.93 3.92 11.45
CA LEU A 38 2.86 4.92 11.52
C LEU A 38 2.98 5.87 12.72
N ASN A 39 3.54 5.39 13.83
CA ASN A 39 3.76 6.18 15.04
C ASN A 39 5.04 7.01 14.99
N GLN A 40 6.10 6.50 14.37
CA GLN A 40 7.39 7.19 14.31
C GLN A 40 7.48 8.21 13.17
N PHE A 41 6.75 7.97 12.08
CA PHE A 41 6.80 8.81 10.88
C PHE A 41 5.42 9.39 10.57
N ASP A 42 5.40 10.59 10.02
CA ASP A 42 4.23 11.05 9.31
C ASP A 42 4.14 10.28 8.00
N ILE A 43 3.04 9.54 7.80
CA ILE A 43 2.84 8.68 6.64
C ILE A 43 1.53 9.12 6.03
N ASP A 44 1.60 9.61 4.79
CA ASP A 44 0.42 10.06 4.06
C ASP A 44 -0.14 8.98 3.14
N VAL A 45 0.73 8.10 2.61
CA VAL A 45 0.33 7.09 1.63
C VAL A 45 0.94 5.72 1.95
N VAL A 46 0.12 4.69 2.03
CA VAL A 46 0.59 3.29 2.16
C VAL A 46 0.24 2.52 0.90
N LEU A 47 1.22 1.86 0.28
CA LEU A 47 0.95 0.82 -0.72
C LEU A 47 0.95 -0.55 -0.02
N LEU A 48 -0.24 -1.09 0.16
CA LEU A 48 -0.48 -2.30 0.92
C LEU A 48 -0.55 -3.52 0.00
N ASP A 49 0.48 -4.36 -0.01
CA ASP A 49 0.45 -5.64 -0.73
C ASP A 49 -0.47 -6.64 -0.02
N MET A 50 -1.35 -7.30 -0.77
CA MET A 50 -2.26 -8.36 -0.28
C MET A 50 -1.61 -9.75 -0.29
N ASN A 51 -0.48 -9.93 -0.97
CA ASN A 51 0.06 -11.24 -1.34
C ASN A 51 1.15 -11.79 -0.40
N PHE A 52 1.14 -11.43 0.89
CA PHE A 52 2.22 -11.81 1.82
C PHE A 52 2.07 -13.23 2.42
N THR A 53 0.89 -13.87 2.37
CA THR A 53 0.68 -15.27 2.86
C THR A 53 -0.03 -16.15 1.84
N GLN A 54 -0.10 -17.47 2.12
CA GLN A 54 -0.82 -18.46 1.30
C GLN A 54 -2.31 -18.13 1.11
N ASP A 55 -2.89 -17.31 1.99
CA ASP A 55 -4.29 -16.81 1.92
C ASP A 55 -4.45 -15.56 1.03
N ALA A 56 -3.42 -15.17 0.27
CA ALA A 56 -3.41 -14.04 -0.67
C ALA A 56 -4.66 -13.96 -1.57
N ILE A 57 -5.20 -15.12 -1.95
CA ILE A 57 -6.40 -15.23 -2.80
C ILE A 57 -7.64 -14.64 -2.10
N SER A 58 -7.76 -14.83 -0.79
CA SER A 58 -8.91 -14.34 -0.02
C SER A 58 -8.78 -12.85 0.36
N GLY A 59 -7.55 -12.32 0.35
CA GLY A 59 -7.24 -10.96 0.75
C GLY A 59 -7.40 -10.65 2.25
N LYS A 60 -7.78 -11.62 3.09
CA LYS A 60 -8.14 -11.42 4.51
C LYS A 60 -7.13 -10.61 5.30
N GLU A 61 -5.85 -10.97 5.18
CA GLU A 61 -4.81 -10.30 5.96
C GLU A 61 -4.45 -8.91 5.38
N GLY A 62 -4.63 -8.70 4.07
CA GLY A 62 -4.58 -7.35 3.48
C GLY A 62 -5.69 -6.45 4.05
N PHE A 63 -6.92 -6.96 4.13
CA PHE A 63 -8.04 -6.24 4.77
C PHE A 63 -7.82 -6.01 6.27
N HIS A 64 -7.19 -6.98 6.95
CA HIS A 64 -6.82 -6.82 8.35
C HIS A 64 -5.90 -5.60 8.52
N TRP A 65 -4.82 -5.52 7.74
CA TRP A 65 -3.86 -4.43 7.85
C TRP A 65 -4.42 -3.09 7.38
N LEU A 66 -5.25 -3.06 6.34
CA LEU A 66 -6.00 -1.87 5.94
C LEU A 66 -6.77 -1.29 7.13
N LYS A 67 -7.55 -2.15 7.81
CA LYS A 67 -8.31 -1.74 8.99
C LYS A 67 -7.41 -1.24 10.13
N GLN A 68 -6.30 -1.93 10.40
CA GLN A 68 -5.36 -1.50 11.44
C GLN A 68 -4.75 -0.12 11.13
N ILE A 69 -4.29 0.11 9.90
CA ILE A 69 -3.72 1.39 9.46
C ILE A 69 -4.74 2.51 9.63
N LEU A 70 -5.96 2.33 9.10
CA LEU A 70 -7.02 3.34 9.18
C LEU A 70 -7.53 3.57 10.61
N THR A 71 -7.42 2.57 11.48
CA THR A 71 -7.76 2.73 12.92
C THR A 71 -6.70 3.55 13.65
N LEU A 72 -5.41 3.31 13.36
CA LEU A 72 -4.30 3.99 14.02
C LEU A 72 -4.12 5.43 13.51
N LYS A 73 -4.23 5.63 12.19
CA LYS A 73 -4.00 6.92 11.54
C LYS A 73 -5.02 7.13 10.41
N PRO A 74 -6.25 7.56 10.73
CA PRO A 74 -7.36 7.69 9.77
C PRO A 74 -7.11 8.64 8.58
N SER A 75 -6.15 9.56 8.70
CA SER A 75 -5.76 10.48 7.61
C SER A 75 -4.85 9.82 6.57
N THR A 76 -4.37 8.60 6.80
CA THR A 76 -3.47 7.88 5.89
C THR A 76 -4.26 7.40 4.68
N THR A 77 -3.79 7.75 3.48
CA THR A 77 -4.30 7.20 2.23
C THR A 77 -3.73 5.79 2.04
N VAL A 78 -4.58 4.78 1.90
CA VAL A 78 -4.12 3.39 1.68
C VAL A 78 -4.54 2.91 0.30
N ILE A 79 -3.57 2.49 -0.50
CA ILE A 79 -3.78 1.90 -1.83
C ILE A 79 -3.43 0.42 -1.72
N MET A 80 -4.39 -0.44 -2.04
CA MET A 80 -4.21 -1.89 -1.99
C MET A 80 -3.56 -2.38 -3.29
N MET A 81 -2.62 -3.31 -3.21
CA MET A 81 -1.95 -3.91 -4.36
C MET A 81 -2.04 -5.43 -4.30
N THR A 82 -2.28 -6.11 -5.42
CA THR A 82 -2.28 -7.58 -5.47
C THR A 82 -1.91 -8.11 -6.84
N ALA A 83 -1.25 -9.27 -6.92
CA ALA A 83 -1.10 -10.02 -8.17
C ALA A 83 -2.35 -10.83 -8.57
N TYR A 84 -3.38 -10.88 -7.71
CA TYR A 84 -4.65 -11.56 -7.99
C TYR A 84 -5.79 -10.55 -7.91
N ALA A 85 -5.97 -9.79 -8.98
CA ALA A 85 -7.00 -8.77 -9.05
C ALA A 85 -8.35 -9.38 -9.45
N ASP A 86 -9.20 -9.60 -8.45
CA ASP A 86 -10.62 -9.89 -8.64
C ASP A 86 -11.44 -8.60 -8.45
N MET A 87 -12.41 -8.37 -9.33
CA MET A 87 -13.26 -7.18 -9.27
C MET A 87 -14.01 -7.05 -7.93
N ASN A 88 -14.44 -8.17 -7.34
CA ASN A 88 -15.10 -8.16 -6.04
C ASN A 88 -14.13 -7.81 -4.92
N LEU A 89 -12.86 -8.21 -5.00
CA LEU A 89 -11.83 -7.80 -4.04
C LEU A 89 -11.59 -6.29 -4.13
N ALA A 90 -11.51 -5.74 -5.33
CA ALA A 90 -11.37 -4.30 -5.53
C ALA A 90 -12.55 -3.53 -4.92
N VAL A 91 -13.79 -3.95 -5.22
CA VAL A 91 -14.99 -3.33 -4.64
C VAL A 91 -15.00 -3.43 -3.11
N GLN A 92 -14.58 -4.55 -2.54
CA GLN A 92 -14.48 -4.72 -1.10
C GLN A 92 -13.41 -3.81 -0.48
N ALA A 93 -12.24 -3.66 -1.12
CA ALA A 93 -11.16 -2.77 -0.69
C ALA A 93 -11.64 -1.32 -0.58
N ILE A 94 -12.30 -0.81 -1.63
CA ILE A 94 -12.85 0.54 -1.63
C ILE A 94 -13.91 0.71 -0.53
N LYS A 95 -14.83 -0.26 -0.39
CA LYS A 95 -15.85 -0.24 0.69
C LYS A 95 -15.24 -0.29 2.10
N ALA A 96 -14.06 -0.90 2.25
CA ALA A 96 -13.34 -1.00 3.51
C ALA A 96 -12.49 0.25 3.82
N GLY A 97 -12.45 1.24 2.92
CA GLY A 97 -11.75 2.52 3.12
C GLY A 97 -10.40 2.63 2.41
N ALA A 98 -10.04 1.68 1.54
CA ALA A 98 -8.92 1.88 0.63
C ALA A 98 -9.25 3.02 -0.35
N ALA A 99 -8.26 3.86 -0.65
CA ALA A 99 -8.39 4.93 -1.62
C ALA A 99 -8.37 4.41 -3.07
N ASP A 100 -7.61 3.35 -3.32
CA ASP A 100 -7.50 2.71 -4.63
C ASP A 100 -7.08 1.24 -4.51
N PHE A 101 -7.20 0.50 -5.62
CA PHE A 101 -6.85 -0.91 -5.74
C PHE A 101 -6.12 -1.19 -7.07
N ILE A 102 -4.87 -1.62 -6.99
CA ILE A 102 -3.98 -1.80 -8.14
C ILE A 102 -3.62 -3.28 -8.33
N ALA A 103 -3.80 -3.77 -9.56
CA ALA A 103 -3.32 -5.08 -9.97
C ALA A 103 -1.81 -5.07 -10.28
N LYS A 104 -1.07 -6.07 -9.80
CA LYS A 104 0.32 -6.35 -10.19
C LYS A 104 0.33 -7.36 -11.35
N PRO A 105 1.27 -7.25 -12.31
CA PRO A 105 2.20 -6.14 -12.49
C PRO A 105 1.44 -4.87 -12.93
N TRP A 106 1.78 -3.73 -12.34
CA TRP A 106 1.26 -2.46 -12.83
C TRP A 106 1.90 -2.18 -14.20
N GLN A 107 1.12 -1.70 -15.16
CA GLN A 107 1.67 -1.26 -16.43
C GLN A 107 2.56 -0.03 -16.19
N ASN A 108 3.88 -0.20 -16.34
CA ASN A 108 4.83 0.90 -16.50
C ASN A 108 4.67 1.50 -17.91
N GLU A 109 3.47 1.88 -18.34
CA GLU A 109 3.29 2.58 -19.62
C GLU A 109 3.36 4.09 -19.39
N ALA A 110 4.58 4.62 -19.35
CA ALA A 110 4.94 5.95 -19.87
C ALA A 110 6.43 6.29 -19.63
N LEU A 111 7.35 5.55 -20.25
CA LEU A 111 8.59 6.15 -20.76
C LEU A 111 8.82 5.60 -22.16
N GLY A 112 8.05 6.15 -23.12
CA GLY A 112 8.50 6.18 -24.50
C GLY A 112 9.63 7.20 -24.59
N ILE A 113 10.86 6.74 -24.42
CA ILE A 113 12.10 7.37 -24.90
C ILE A 113 13.02 6.27 -25.42
#